data_AF-A0A538DTR9-F1
#
_entry.id   AF-A0A538DTR9-F1
#
_cell.length_a   1.000
_cell.length_b   1.000
_cell.length_c   1.000
_cell.angle_alpha   90.00
_cell.angle_beta   90.00
_cell.angle_gamma   90.00
#
_symmetry.space_group_name_H-M   'P 1'
#
loop_
_entity.id
_entity.type
_entity.pdbx_description
1 polymer ?
#
loop_
_entity_poly.entity_id
_entity_poly.type
_entity_poly.pdbx_seq_one_letter_code
_entity_poly.pdbx_strand_id
1 'polypeptide(L)'
;MSALSIVASQQLVSAGPSLPLATRVRVVAFLAISALTYQPAVGFFVVGLVLALLSPRPDPEPRRQIRRHTSALAAALAVVLAWMVGARLTLGKADRTGLSHRPLHKASWFVTEVLDNATNAFDITPSHVVEVVVLGLIATVIVVISRRYGRRQGPIVAAALVAALPVSYTPNLIAVETWAAYRTLAALSTLVLVFVLVAAREISQFVAASVSRALTRRRLDAAFSLALVAATAVIAAVVATTMYDDLIRPQTDELAAFRGALRATYDDDPDTIAVRLRRVPHAIVGQGVGAGGPGPRHVAGRRPRSGRDADRSPRSR
;
A
#
# COMPACT_ATOMS: atom_id res chain seq x y z
N MET A 1 -8.82 -7.51 9.19
CA MET A 1 -8.51 -6.24 9.89
C MET A 1 -8.96 -4.99 9.14
N SER A 2 -8.91 -4.94 7.80
CA SER A 2 -9.58 -3.91 6.98
C SER A 2 -11.06 -3.69 7.34
N ALA A 3 -11.75 -4.75 7.76
CA ALA A 3 -13.13 -4.70 8.26
C ALA A 3 -13.37 -3.62 9.34
N LEU A 4 -12.45 -3.40 10.28
CA LEU A 4 -12.64 -2.37 11.33
C LEU A 4 -12.65 -0.95 10.76
N SER A 5 -11.76 -0.67 9.81
CA SER A 5 -11.67 0.64 9.14
C SER A 5 -12.86 0.87 8.20
N ILE A 6 -13.34 -0.19 7.54
CA ILE A 6 -14.56 -0.16 6.74
C ILE A 6 -15.79 0.11 7.62
N VAL A 7 -15.94 -0.63 8.73
CA VAL A 7 -17.04 -0.43 9.70
C VAL A 7 -17.00 0.98 10.27
N ALA A 8 -15.82 1.49 10.64
CA ALA A 8 -15.66 2.85 11.15
C ALA A 8 -16.09 3.91 10.12
N SER A 9 -15.75 3.73 8.84
CA SER A 9 -16.22 4.63 7.78
C SER A 9 -17.74 4.52 7.57
N GLN A 10 -18.29 3.31 7.51
CA GLN A 10 -19.73 3.08 7.38
C GLN A 10 -20.51 3.72 8.54
N GLN A 11 -19.98 3.69 9.77
CA GLN A 11 -20.58 4.36 10.92
C GLN A 11 -20.60 5.89 10.78
N LEU A 12 -19.58 6.49 10.17
CA LEU A 12 -19.58 7.94 9.90
C LEU A 12 -20.53 8.34 8.77
N VAL A 13 -20.66 7.49 7.75
CA VAL A 13 -21.57 7.70 6.62
C VAL A 13 -23.03 7.56 7.05
N SER A 14 -23.34 6.56 7.89
CA SER A 14 -24.69 6.30 8.37
C SER A 14 -25.14 7.22 9.51
N ALA A 15 -24.21 7.85 10.22
CA ALA A 15 -24.57 8.75 11.29
C ALA A 15 -25.12 10.09 10.76
N GLY A 16 -26.37 10.39 11.14
CA GLY A 16 -27.08 11.61 10.82
C GLY A 16 -26.43 12.91 11.36
N PRO A 17 -27.22 13.99 11.54
CA PRO A 17 -26.67 15.31 11.84
C PRO A 17 -25.83 15.37 13.14
N SER A 18 -26.25 14.66 14.18
CA SER A 18 -25.52 14.52 15.42
C SER A 18 -24.86 13.15 15.47
N LEU A 19 -23.53 13.12 15.44
CA LEU A 19 -22.75 11.93 15.79
C LEU A 19 -22.63 11.87 17.32
N PRO A 20 -23.24 10.89 18.00
CA PRO A 20 -23.08 10.71 19.44
C PRO A 20 -21.60 10.60 19.81
N LEU A 21 -21.20 11.12 20.97
CA LEU A 21 -19.82 11.06 21.45
C LEU A 21 -19.30 9.61 21.47
N ALA A 22 -20.13 8.67 21.94
CA ALA A 22 -19.82 7.25 21.96
C ALA A 22 -19.44 6.71 20.57
N THR A 23 -20.15 7.10 19.51
CA THR A 23 -19.83 6.67 18.13
C THR A 23 -18.50 7.25 17.66
N ARG A 24 -18.20 8.52 18.00
CA ARG A 24 -16.91 9.13 17.64
C ARG A 24 -15.75 8.40 18.33
N VAL A 25 -15.88 8.11 19.62
CA VAL A 25 -14.88 7.37 20.38
C VAL A 25 -14.67 5.98 19.79
N ARG A 26 -15.76 5.26 19.44
CA ARG A 26 -15.67 3.94 18.79
C ARG A 26 -14.95 3.99 17.44
N VAL A 27 -15.28 4.95 16.58
CA VAL A 27 -14.63 5.14 15.28
C VAL A 27 -13.14 5.40 15.45
N VAL A 28 -12.77 6.32 16.34
CA VAL A 28 -11.35 6.64 16.61
C VAL A 28 -10.61 5.43 17.19
N ALA A 29 -11.22 4.72 18.14
CA ALA A 29 -10.64 3.52 18.74
C ALA A 29 -10.42 2.42 17.69
N PHE A 30 -11.41 2.15 16.83
CA PHE A 30 -11.27 1.18 15.75
C PHE A 30 -10.18 1.57 14.76
N LEU A 31 -10.09 2.84 14.38
CA LEU A 31 -9.03 3.33 13.50
C LEU A 31 -7.65 3.21 14.14
N ALA A 32 -7.51 3.60 15.41
CA ALA A 32 -6.24 3.53 16.13
C ALA A 32 -5.78 2.09 16.32
N ILE A 33 -6.67 1.19 16.77
CA ILE A 33 -6.37 -0.25 16.88
C ILE A 33 -5.97 -0.79 15.52
N SER A 34 -6.74 -0.47 14.48
CA SER A 34 -6.46 -0.94 13.13
C SER A 34 -5.09 -0.46 12.64
N ALA A 35 -4.72 0.79 12.91
CA ALA A 35 -3.41 1.36 12.58
C ALA A 35 -2.26 0.70 13.34
N LEU A 36 -2.44 0.44 14.64
CA LEU A 36 -1.42 -0.15 15.52
C LEU A 36 -1.19 -1.64 15.24
N THR A 37 -2.23 -2.36 14.83
CA THR A 37 -2.15 -3.81 14.59
C THR A 37 -1.72 -4.11 13.16
N TYR A 38 -2.20 -3.31 12.20
CA TYR A 38 -1.90 -3.47 10.78
C TYR A 38 -1.95 -2.10 10.08
N GLN A 39 -0.79 -1.44 10.01
CA GLN A 39 -0.56 -0.10 9.41
C GLN A 39 -1.40 0.26 8.15
N PRO A 40 -1.68 -0.63 7.18
CA PRO A 40 -2.42 -0.23 5.97
C PRO A 40 -3.92 -0.02 6.12
N ALA A 41 -4.54 -0.48 7.21
CA ALA A 41 -5.99 -0.49 7.29
C ALA A 41 -6.59 0.93 7.35
N VAL A 42 -5.83 1.92 7.85
CA VAL A 42 -6.22 3.34 7.83
C VAL A 42 -6.45 3.86 6.41
N GLY A 43 -5.71 3.38 5.41
CA GLY A 43 -5.93 3.78 4.02
C GLY A 43 -7.32 3.39 3.50
N PHE A 44 -7.87 2.24 3.95
CA PHE A 44 -9.21 1.80 3.59
C PHE A 44 -10.33 2.67 4.20
N PHE A 45 -10.06 3.37 5.29
CA PHE A 45 -11.02 4.34 5.82
C PHE A 45 -11.22 5.53 4.85
N VAL A 46 -10.16 5.95 4.16
CA VAL A 46 -10.22 7.00 3.14
C VAL A 46 -11.06 6.57 1.93
N VAL A 47 -11.00 5.28 1.56
CA VAL A 47 -11.84 4.72 0.49
C VAL A 47 -13.32 4.93 0.79
N GLY A 48 -13.75 4.74 2.04
CA GLY A 48 -15.15 4.96 2.42
C GLY A 48 -15.59 6.44 2.35
N LEU A 49 -14.71 7.39 2.71
CA LEU A 49 -14.95 8.81 2.46
C LEU A 49 -15.14 9.08 0.96
N VAL A 50 -14.24 8.54 0.13
CA VAL A 50 -14.29 8.74 -1.33
C VAL A 50 -15.56 8.16 -1.91
N LEU A 51 -15.93 6.92 -1.57
CA LEU A 51 -17.19 6.30 -2.00
C LEU A 51 -18.40 7.15 -1.62
N ALA A 52 -18.39 7.75 -0.43
CA ALA A 52 -19.48 8.59 0.01
C ALA A 52 -19.56 9.92 -0.77
N LEU A 53 -18.41 10.51 -1.13
CA LEU A 53 -18.34 11.69 -2.00
C LEU A 53 -18.72 11.38 -3.46
N LEU A 54 -18.40 10.18 -3.95
CA LEU A 54 -18.73 9.68 -5.28
C LEU A 54 -20.18 9.15 -5.38
N SER A 55 -20.93 9.17 -4.28
CA SER A 55 -22.30 8.65 -4.24
C SER A 55 -23.21 9.37 -5.25
N PRO A 56 -24.10 8.66 -5.97
CA PRO A 56 -25.03 9.26 -6.93
C PRO A 56 -25.98 10.28 -6.31
N ARG A 57 -26.21 10.18 -5.00
CA ARG A 57 -26.99 11.14 -4.21
C ARG A 57 -26.00 11.92 -3.35
N PRO A 58 -25.43 13.02 -3.88
CA PRO A 58 -24.45 13.80 -3.14
C PRO A 58 -25.08 14.32 -1.84
N ASP A 59 -24.31 14.22 -0.74
CA ASP A 59 -24.69 14.85 0.53
C ASP A 59 -24.84 16.36 0.31
N PRO A 60 -25.91 17.03 0.77
CA PRO A 60 -26.02 18.48 0.67
C PRO A 60 -24.89 19.24 1.38
N GLU A 61 -24.18 18.60 2.32
CA GLU A 61 -23.10 19.18 3.11
C GLU A 61 -21.77 18.41 3.02
N PRO A 62 -21.12 18.32 1.84
CA PRO A 62 -19.89 17.53 1.68
C PRO A 62 -18.76 18.03 2.59
N ARG A 63 -18.71 19.34 2.89
CA ARG A 63 -17.73 19.93 3.83
C ARG A 63 -17.80 19.28 5.21
N ARG A 64 -19.01 19.00 5.68
CA ARG A 64 -19.23 18.40 7.00
C ARG A 64 -18.81 16.94 7.00
N GLN A 65 -19.13 16.22 5.94
CA GLN A 65 -18.73 14.84 5.75
C GLN A 65 -17.20 14.70 5.68
N ILE A 66 -16.54 15.55 4.89
CA ILE A 66 -15.07 15.64 4.79
C ILE A 66 -14.51 15.93 6.19
N ARG A 67 -14.99 16.98 6.87
CA ARG A 67 -14.52 17.35 8.22
C ARG A 67 -14.65 16.21 9.22
N ARG A 68 -15.76 15.45 9.20
CA ARG A 68 -15.97 14.30 10.09
C ARG A 68 -14.91 13.22 9.84
N HIS A 69 -14.71 12.82 8.59
CA HIS A 69 -13.73 11.80 8.26
C HIS A 69 -12.30 12.27 8.55
N THR A 70 -11.93 13.49 8.15
CA THR A 70 -10.58 14.02 8.40
C THR A 70 -10.30 14.21 9.89
N SER A 71 -11.28 14.67 10.68
CA SER A 71 -11.12 14.79 12.14
C SER A 71 -10.97 13.44 12.84
N ALA A 72 -11.73 12.42 12.42
CA ALA A 72 -11.59 11.07 12.96
C ALA A 72 -10.24 10.44 12.61
N LEU A 73 -9.80 10.62 11.35
CA LEU A 73 -8.50 10.18 10.89
C LEU A 73 -7.36 10.88 11.65
N ALA A 74 -7.42 12.21 11.78
CA ALA A 74 -6.43 12.98 12.52
C ALA A 74 -6.35 12.57 14.00
N ALA A 75 -7.50 12.35 14.64
CA ALA A 75 -7.55 11.86 16.03
C ALA A 75 -6.92 10.46 16.16
N ALA A 76 -7.23 9.54 15.24
CA ALA A 76 -6.63 8.21 15.24
C ALA A 76 -5.12 8.25 15.03
N LEU A 77 -4.64 9.07 14.08
CA LEU A 77 -3.20 9.26 13.84
C LEU A 77 -2.51 9.90 15.05
N ALA A 78 -3.14 10.84 15.75
CA ALA A 78 -2.60 11.43 16.97
C ALA A 78 -2.42 10.38 18.08
N VAL A 79 -3.38 9.46 18.24
CA VAL A 79 -3.26 8.33 19.19
C VAL A 79 -2.09 7.42 18.81
N VAL A 80 -1.94 7.09 17.52
CA VAL A 80 -0.83 6.27 17.02
C VAL A 80 0.52 6.96 17.27
N LEU A 81 0.62 8.25 16.97
CA LEU A 81 1.83 9.04 17.20
C LEU A 81 2.18 9.11 18.69
N ALA A 82 1.20 9.35 19.56
CA ALA A 82 1.40 9.34 21.00
C ALA A 82 1.92 7.98 21.50
N TRP A 83 1.36 6.88 20.98
CA TRP A 83 1.85 5.54 21.28
C TRP A 83 3.29 5.31 20.80
N MET A 84 3.63 5.73 19.57
CA MET A 84 4.98 5.58 19.02
C MET A 84 6.01 6.39 19.84
N VAL A 85 5.67 7.61 20.23
CA VAL A 85 6.52 8.44 21.10
C VAL A 85 6.68 7.79 22.46
N GLY A 86 5.60 7.32 23.09
CA GLY A 86 5.63 6.62 24.37
C GLY A 86 6.50 5.36 24.33
N ALA A 87 6.32 4.53 23.30
CA ALA A 87 7.11 3.31 23.09
C ALA A 87 8.61 3.61 22.93
N ARG A 88 8.96 4.70 22.23
CA ARG A 88 10.37 5.12 22.08
C ARG A 88 10.99 5.57 23.41
N LEU A 89 10.20 6.20 24.28
CA LEU A 89 10.66 6.63 25.60
C LEU A 89 10.82 5.47 26.57
N THR A 90 9.97 4.44 26.49
CA THR A 90 9.94 3.33 27.47
C THR A 90 10.75 2.11 27.05
N LEU A 91 10.81 1.79 25.76
CA LEU A 91 11.44 0.57 25.23
C LEU A 91 12.82 0.80 24.58
N GLY A 92 13.28 2.06 24.49
CA GLY A 92 14.53 2.42 23.83
C GLY A 92 14.44 2.56 22.32
N LYS A 93 15.60 2.61 21.63
CA LYS A 93 15.69 2.79 20.16
C LYS A 93 15.19 1.54 19.42
N ALA A 94 13.90 1.50 19.11
CA ALA A 94 13.41 0.64 18.05
C ALA A 94 13.66 1.34 16.70
N ASP A 95 14.68 0.91 15.95
CA ASP A 95 15.04 1.52 14.66
C ASP A 95 13.89 1.50 13.63
N ARG A 96 12.89 0.62 13.82
CA ARG A 96 11.70 0.50 12.97
C ARG A 96 10.57 1.50 13.26
N THR A 97 10.64 2.28 14.34
CA THR A 97 9.59 3.27 14.70
C THR A 97 10.01 4.71 14.42
N GLY A 98 11.08 4.91 13.64
CA GLY A 98 11.53 6.23 13.26
C GLY A 98 10.48 7.00 12.44
N LEU A 99 10.43 8.32 12.64
CA LEU A 99 9.68 9.27 11.81
C LEU A 99 10.59 9.79 10.68
N SER A 100 10.08 9.84 9.45
CA SER A 100 10.86 10.37 8.33
C SER A 100 11.21 11.84 8.55
N HIS A 101 12.48 12.19 8.35
CA HIS A 101 12.97 13.57 8.42
C HIS A 101 12.96 14.29 7.05
N ARG A 102 12.54 13.60 5.98
CA ARG A 102 12.59 14.12 4.60
C ARG A 102 11.22 14.01 3.92
N PRO A 103 10.22 14.83 4.32
CA PRO A 103 8.86 14.73 3.80
C PRO A 103 8.76 15.03 2.30
N LEU A 104 9.56 15.98 1.79
CA LEU A 104 9.57 16.33 0.37
C LEU A 104 10.07 15.18 -0.52
N HIS A 105 11.14 14.51 -0.10
CA HIS A 105 11.66 13.33 -0.79
C HIS A 105 10.62 12.19 -0.82
N LYS A 106 9.84 12.03 0.26
CA LYS A 106 8.76 11.05 0.28
C LYS A 106 7.57 11.44 -0.59
N ALA A 107 7.27 12.73 -0.70
CA ALA A 107 6.24 13.22 -1.61
C ALA A 107 6.64 12.99 -3.08
N SER A 108 7.90 13.28 -3.46
CA SER A 108 8.38 13.00 -4.81
C SER A 108 8.43 11.50 -5.10
N TRP A 109 8.90 10.69 -4.14
CA TRP A 109 8.90 9.23 -4.23
C TRP A 109 7.48 8.66 -4.36
N PHE A 110 6.50 9.23 -3.65
CA PHE A 110 5.10 8.83 -3.79
C PHE A 110 4.59 9.02 -5.23
N VAL A 111 4.89 10.18 -5.83
CA VAL A 111 4.43 10.47 -7.19
C VAL A 111 5.14 9.62 -8.23
N THR A 112 6.45 9.42 -8.08
CA THR A 112 7.28 8.74 -9.09
C THR A 112 7.23 7.22 -9.00
N GLU A 113 7.11 6.66 -7.81
CA GLU A 113 7.20 5.21 -7.60
C GLU A 113 5.86 4.63 -7.15
N VAL A 114 5.26 5.20 -6.10
CA VAL A 114 4.08 4.60 -5.45
C VAL A 114 2.83 4.74 -6.31
N LEU A 115 2.63 5.91 -6.91
CA LEU A 115 1.49 6.19 -7.76
C LEU A 115 1.58 5.43 -9.09
N ASP A 116 2.78 5.33 -9.66
CA ASP A 116 3.04 4.53 -10.85
C ASP A 116 2.68 3.06 -10.62
N ASN A 117 3.21 2.47 -9.53
CA ASN A 117 2.87 1.10 -9.14
C ASN A 117 1.36 0.89 -8.89
N ALA A 118 0.68 1.84 -8.25
CA ALA A 118 -0.75 1.71 -7.95
C ALA A 118 -1.64 1.84 -9.20
N THR A 119 -1.24 2.64 -10.18
CA THR A 119 -1.98 2.82 -11.43
C THR A 119 -1.72 1.70 -12.44
N ASN A 120 -0.54 1.08 -12.39
CA ASN A 120 -0.19 -0.14 -13.14
C ASN A 120 -0.58 -1.44 -12.44
N ALA A 121 -1.40 -1.39 -11.37
CA ALA A 121 -1.87 -2.58 -10.65
C ALA A 121 -0.74 -3.55 -10.22
N PHE A 122 0.40 -3.01 -9.77
CA PHE A 122 1.58 -3.77 -9.35
C PHE A 122 2.28 -4.57 -10.47
N ASP A 123 2.10 -4.19 -11.73
CA ASP A 123 2.80 -4.86 -12.82
C ASP A 123 4.33 -4.74 -12.68
N ILE A 124 5.04 -5.85 -12.86
CA ILE A 124 6.51 -5.92 -12.86
C ILE A 124 7.08 -5.13 -14.04
N THR A 125 6.29 -4.93 -15.10
CA THR A 125 6.67 -4.13 -16.28
C THR A 125 5.71 -2.95 -16.45
N PRO A 126 5.92 -1.83 -15.71
CA PRO A 126 5.03 -0.68 -15.77
C PRO A 126 4.87 -0.15 -17.20
N SER A 127 3.62 0.19 -17.56
CA SER A 127 3.31 0.77 -18.86
C SER A 127 2.87 2.23 -18.68
N HIS A 128 3.68 3.16 -19.19
CA HIS A 128 3.33 4.59 -19.18
C HIS A 128 1.98 4.88 -19.84
N VAL A 129 1.57 4.09 -20.84
CA VAL A 129 0.26 4.26 -21.49
C VAL A 129 -0.87 3.94 -20.52
N VAL A 130 -0.74 2.85 -19.75
CA VAL A 130 -1.75 2.45 -18.75
C VAL A 130 -1.83 3.49 -17.64
N GLU A 131 -0.68 3.93 -17.11
CA GLU A 131 -0.60 4.99 -16.10
C GLU A 131 -1.35 6.25 -16.55
N VAL A 132 -1.01 6.80 -17.73
CA VAL A 132 -1.62 8.03 -18.26
C VAL A 132 -3.13 7.87 -18.45
N VAL A 133 -3.59 6.72 -18.96
CA VAL A 133 -5.02 6.42 -19.13
C VAL A 133 -5.72 6.40 -17.77
N VAL A 134 -5.17 5.70 -16.77
CA VAL A 134 -5.76 5.59 -15.43
C VAL A 134 -5.79 6.95 -14.74
N LEU A 135 -4.72 7.74 -14.81
CA LEU A 135 -4.69 9.11 -14.28
C LEU A 135 -5.71 10.01 -14.99
N GLY A 136 -5.87 9.87 -16.31
CA GLY A 136 -6.91 10.56 -17.08
C GLY A 136 -8.33 10.20 -16.63
N LEU A 137 -8.59 8.93 -16.32
CA LEU A 137 -9.88 8.48 -15.76
C LEU A 137 -10.12 9.07 -14.36
N ILE A 138 -9.11 9.07 -13.49
CA ILE A 138 -9.19 9.69 -12.16
C ILE A 138 -9.52 11.19 -12.30
N ALA A 139 -8.78 11.91 -13.14
CA ALA A 139 -9.01 13.33 -13.38
C ALA A 139 -10.42 13.59 -13.92
N THR A 140 -10.90 12.75 -14.84
CA THR A 140 -12.26 12.83 -15.39
C THR A 140 -13.31 12.70 -14.29
N VAL A 141 -13.19 11.71 -13.40
CA VAL A 141 -14.11 11.52 -12.26
C VAL A 141 -14.09 12.72 -11.35
N ILE A 142 -12.90 13.21 -10.99
CA ILE A 142 -12.76 14.38 -10.11
C ILE A 142 -13.50 15.58 -10.72
N VAL A 143 -13.32 15.86 -12.00
CA VAL A 143 -13.99 16.97 -12.69
C VAL A 143 -15.51 16.77 -12.74
N VAL A 144 -15.98 15.60 -13.15
CA VAL A 144 -17.42 15.29 -13.29
C VAL A 144 -18.12 15.41 -11.94
N ILE A 145 -17.58 14.78 -10.89
CA ILE A 145 -18.17 14.80 -9.56
C ILE A 145 -18.13 16.21 -8.98
N SER A 146 -17.02 16.94 -9.14
CA SER A 146 -16.91 18.32 -8.65
C SER A 146 -17.95 19.24 -9.29
N ARG A 147 -18.24 19.05 -10.59
CA ARG A 147 -19.30 19.80 -11.27
C ARG A 147 -20.70 19.49 -10.69
N ARG A 148 -20.97 18.25 -10.28
CA ARG A 148 -22.25 17.85 -9.66
C ARG A 148 -22.53 18.56 -8.34
N TYR A 149 -21.50 18.85 -7.55
CA TYR A 149 -21.63 19.62 -6.30
C TYR A 149 -21.74 21.15 -6.51
N GLY A 150 -21.68 21.62 -7.76
CA GLY A 150 -21.82 23.04 -8.12
C GLY A 150 -20.60 23.90 -7.79
N ARG A 151 -20.64 25.19 -8.18
CA ARG A 151 -19.46 26.09 -8.13
C ARG A 151 -18.88 26.34 -6.73
N ARG A 152 -19.72 26.29 -5.68
CA ARG A 152 -19.28 26.60 -4.29
C ARG A 152 -18.66 25.40 -3.58
N GLN A 153 -19.17 24.20 -3.81
CA GLN A 153 -18.72 22.99 -3.11
C GLN A 153 -17.83 22.09 -3.97
N GLY A 154 -17.96 22.16 -5.30
CA GLY A 154 -17.18 21.40 -6.26
C GLY A 154 -15.67 21.44 -6.05
N PRO A 155 -15.03 22.62 -5.94
CA PRO A 155 -13.59 22.71 -5.72
C PRO A 155 -13.11 22.04 -4.42
N ILE A 156 -13.97 21.99 -3.39
CA ILE A 156 -13.63 21.36 -2.11
C ILE A 156 -13.72 19.84 -2.23
N VAL A 157 -14.71 19.34 -2.95
CA VAL A 157 -14.80 17.91 -3.27
C VAL A 157 -13.62 17.50 -4.16
N ALA A 158 -13.26 18.30 -5.16
CA ALA A 158 -12.06 18.07 -5.97
C ALA A 158 -10.81 17.94 -5.10
N ALA A 159 -10.57 18.93 -4.23
CA ALA A 159 -9.43 18.94 -3.33
C ALA A 159 -9.43 17.72 -2.39
N ALA A 160 -10.59 17.32 -1.87
CA ALA A 160 -10.71 16.13 -1.02
C ALA A 160 -10.40 14.83 -1.78
N LEU A 161 -10.88 14.70 -3.03
CA LEU A 161 -10.60 13.52 -3.86
C LEU A 161 -9.13 13.44 -4.28
N VAL A 162 -8.51 14.57 -4.63
CA VAL A 162 -7.06 14.63 -4.90
C VAL A 162 -6.26 14.29 -3.66
N ALA A 163 -6.61 14.88 -2.52
CA ALA A 163 -5.92 14.62 -1.24
C ALA A 163 -6.10 13.18 -0.77
N ALA A 164 -7.20 12.50 -1.12
CA ALA A 164 -7.45 11.12 -0.73
C ALA A 164 -6.34 10.16 -1.19
N LEU A 165 -5.72 10.41 -2.35
CA LEU A 165 -4.63 9.58 -2.89
C LEU A 165 -3.42 9.53 -1.93
N PRO A 166 -2.70 10.64 -1.65
CA PRO A 166 -1.60 10.62 -0.71
C PRO A 166 -2.07 10.32 0.72
N VAL A 167 -3.29 10.77 1.11
CA VAL A 167 -3.80 10.53 2.46
C VAL A 167 -3.98 9.03 2.74
N SER A 168 -4.42 8.24 1.76
CA SER A 168 -4.54 6.79 1.89
C SER A 168 -3.20 6.09 2.15
N TYR A 169 -2.09 6.74 1.76
CA TYR A 169 -0.72 6.25 1.91
C TYR A 169 0.04 6.89 3.09
N THR A 170 -0.60 7.80 3.84
CA THR A 170 0.01 8.58 4.93
C THR A 170 0.81 7.76 5.94
N PRO A 171 0.36 6.57 6.42
CA PRO A 171 1.13 5.80 7.39
C PRO A 171 2.55 5.49 6.90
N ASN A 172 2.70 5.16 5.61
CA ASN A 172 4.01 4.90 5.02
C ASN A 172 4.77 6.19 4.66
N LEU A 173 4.09 7.31 4.41
CA LEU A 173 4.75 8.60 4.23
C LEU A 173 5.39 9.13 5.53
N ILE A 174 4.84 8.76 6.69
CA ILE A 174 5.33 9.21 8.00
C ILE A 174 6.44 8.30 8.55
N ALA A 175 6.38 7.00 8.28
CA ALA A 175 7.39 6.03 8.72
C ALA A 175 8.79 6.34 8.14
N VAL A 176 9.88 5.89 8.77
CA VAL A 176 11.24 6.02 8.18
C VAL A 176 11.45 5.10 6.98
N GLU A 177 10.75 3.97 6.93
CA GLU A 177 10.90 2.98 5.86
C GLU A 177 10.59 3.60 4.49
N THR A 178 11.50 3.39 3.53
CA THR A 178 11.43 3.94 2.16
C THR A 178 10.97 2.90 1.14
N TRP A 179 10.49 1.75 1.60
CA TRP A 179 10.00 0.70 0.73
C TRP A 179 8.50 0.90 0.53
N ALA A 180 8.02 0.65 -0.69
CA ALA A 180 6.60 0.67 -0.96
C ALA A 180 5.97 -0.53 -0.26
N ALA A 181 5.53 -0.35 0.99
CA ALA A 181 4.94 -1.44 1.75
C ALA A 181 3.69 -1.90 0.99
N TYR A 182 3.72 -3.13 0.44
CA TYR A 182 2.61 -3.78 -0.28
C TYR A 182 1.26 -3.54 0.38
N ARG A 183 1.30 -3.55 1.71
CA ARG A 183 0.24 -3.20 2.64
C ARG A 183 -0.46 -1.88 2.31
N THR A 184 0.23 -0.73 2.32
CA THR A 184 -0.41 0.58 2.05
C THR A 184 -0.71 0.78 0.58
N LEU A 185 0.03 0.08 -0.28
CA LEU A 185 -0.22 0.06 -1.72
C LEU A 185 -1.56 -0.62 -2.05
N ALA A 186 -1.98 -1.65 -1.31
CA ALA A 186 -3.29 -2.28 -1.49
C ALA A 186 -4.46 -1.30 -1.25
N ALA A 187 -4.35 -0.43 -0.24
CA ALA A 187 -5.37 0.59 0.03
C ALA A 187 -5.43 1.65 -1.08
N LEU A 188 -4.27 2.12 -1.55
CA LEU A 188 -4.17 3.07 -2.65
C LEU A 188 -4.68 2.46 -3.97
N SER A 189 -4.32 1.21 -4.27
CA SER A 189 -4.79 0.50 -5.47
C SER A 189 -6.29 0.28 -5.44
N THR A 190 -6.85 -0.03 -4.26
CA THR A 190 -8.31 -0.09 -4.08
C THR A 190 -8.96 1.26 -4.37
N LEU A 191 -8.35 2.36 -3.93
CA LEU A 191 -8.83 3.71 -4.19
C LEU A 191 -8.76 4.06 -5.70
N VAL A 192 -7.64 3.75 -6.37
CA VAL A 192 -7.47 3.89 -7.82
C VAL A 192 -8.53 3.08 -8.57
N LEU A 193 -8.75 1.83 -8.17
CA LEU A 193 -9.80 0.97 -8.73
C LEU A 193 -11.17 1.63 -8.58
N VAL A 194 -11.54 2.12 -7.39
CA VAL A 194 -12.81 2.84 -7.18
C VAL A 194 -12.96 4.01 -8.14
N PHE A 195 -11.91 4.81 -8.36
CA PHE A 195 -11.95 5.88 -9.35
C PHE A 195 -12.18 5.34 -10.77
N VAL A 196 -11.44 4.30 -11.19
CA VAL A 196 -11.62 3.68 -12.51
C VAL A 196 -13.04 3.15 -12.69
N LEU A 197 -13.60 2.49 -11.68
CA LEU A 197 -14.95 1.94 -11.73
C LEU A 197 -16.02 3.04 -11.84
N VAL A 198 -15.83 4.14 -11.11
CA VAL A 198 -16.72 5.30 -11.22
C VAL A 198 -16.54 6.00 -12.56
N ALA A 199 -15.32 6.13 -13.08
CA ALA A 199 -15.06 6.71 -14.40
C ALA A 199 -15.77 5.93 -15.50
N ALA A 200 -15.61 4.60 -15.46
CA ALA A 200 -16.27 3.65 -16.32
C ALA A 200 -17.79 3.87 -16.32
N ARG A 201 -18.40 3.96 -15.13
CA ARG A 201 -19.84 4.22 -14.98
C ARG A 201 -20.27 5.59 -15.53
N GLU A 202 -19.50 6.64 -15.27
CA GLU A 202 -19.81 7.98 -15.76
C GLU A 202 -19.75 8.05 -17.29
N ILE A 203 -18.75 7.40 -17.89
CA ILE A 203 -18.63 7.26 -19.34
C ILE A 203 -19.80 6.45 -19.90
N SER A 204 -20.18 5.34 -19.25
CA SER A 204 -21.32 4.52 -19.70
C SER A 204 -22.62 5.32 -19.68
N GLN A 205 -22.87 6.10 -18.63
CA GLN A 205 -24.05 6.95 -18.51
C GLN A 205 -24.08 8.06 -19.57
N PHE A 206 -22.92 8.63 -19.89
CA PHE A 206 -22.77 9.64 -20.94
C PHE A 206 -23.08 9.05 -22.33
N VAL A 207 -22.52 7.88 -22.65
CA VAL A 207 -22.80 7.16 -23.90
C VAL A 207 -24.28 6.77 -23.96
N ALA A 208 -24.83 6.24 -22.87
CA ALA A 208 -26.23 5.81 -22.81
C ALA A 208 -27.22 6.99 -22.92
N ALA A 209 -26.86 8.19 -22.45
CA ALA A 209 -27.65 9.41 -22.65
C ALA A 209 -27.71 9.85 -24.12
N SER A 210 -26.73 9.44 -24.93
CA SER A 210 -26.68 9.73 -26.37
C SER A 210 -27.54 8.78 -27.21
N VAL A 211 -28.08 7.70 -26.61
CA VAL A 211 -28.90 6.69 -27.30
C VAL A 211 -30.38 6.89 -26.97
N SER A 212 -31.22 7.07 -28.00
CA SER A 212 -32.63 7.53 -27.88
C SER A 212 -33.63 6.55 -27.25
N ARG A 213 -33.26 5.28 -27.02
CA ARG A 213 -34.21 4.24 -26.55
C ARG A 213 -33.98 3.88 -25.08
N ALA A 214 -34.98 4.15 -24.24
CA ALA A 214 -34.95 3.88 -22.79
C ALA A 214 -34.70 2.39 -22.43
N LEU A 215 -35.20 1.46 -23.26
CA LEU A 215 -34.96 0.02 -23.07
C LEU A 215 -33.51 -0.36 -23.37
N THR A 216 -32.91 0.23 -24.41
CA THR A 216 -31.48 0.05 -24.73
C THR A 216 -30.61 0.63 -23.62
N ARG A 217 -31.02 1.76 -23.03
CA ARG A 217 -30.33 2.41 -21.90
C ARG A 217 -30.22 1.49 -20.69
N ARG A 218 -31.34 0.90 -20.24
CA ARG A 218 -31.35 -0.01 -19.08
C ARG A 218 -30.52 -1.28 -19.30
N ARG A 219 -30.56 -1.83 -20.51
CA ARG A 219 -29.76 -3.02 -20.86
C ARG A 219 -28.26 -2.71 -20.88
N LEU A 220 -27.87 -1.56 -21.42
CA LEU A 220 -26.47 -1.12 -21.43
C LEU A 220 -25.95 -0.85 -20.02
N ASP A 221 -26.73 -0.16 -19.17
CA ASP A 221 -26.33 0.10 -17.78
C ASP A 221 -26.17 -1.21 -16.98
N ALA A 222 -27.07 -2.18 -17.16
CA ALA A 222 -27.00 -3.48 -16.50
C ALA A 222 -25.82 -4.32 -17.01
N ALA A 223 -25.62 -4.41 -18.33
CA ALA A 223 -24.50 -5.12 -18.93
C ALA A 223 -23.15 -4.52 -18.51
N PHE A 224 -23.07 -3.19 -18.46
CA PHE A 224 -21.87 -2.49 -18.01
C PHE A 224 -21.59 -2.72 -16.53
N SER A 225 -22.62 -2.65 -15.67
CA SER A 225 -22.48 -2.94 -14.24
C SER A 225 -22.02 -4.38 -14.01
N LEU A 226 -22.54 -5.34 -14.78
CA LEU A 226 -22.11 -6.73 -14.72
C LEU A 226 -20.65 -6.89 -15.19
N ALA A 227 -20.28 -6.27 -16.30
CA ALA A 227 -18.92 -6.27 -16.81
C ALA A 227 -17.94 -5.65 -15.81
N LEU A 228 -18.37 -4.60 -15.10
CA LEU A 228 -17.58 -3.93 -14.08
C LEU A 228 -17.34 -4.82 -12.85
N VAL A 229 -18.37 -5.52 -12.39
CA VAL A 229 -18.27 -6.50 -11.30
C VAL A 229 -17.37 -7.66 -11.72
N ALA A 230 -17.52 -8.16 -12.95
CA ALA A 230 -16.68 -9.23 -13.49
C ALA A 230 -15.21 -8.78 -13.59
N ALA A 231 -14.93 -7.59 -14.13
CA ALA A 231 -13.57 -7.04 -14.21
C ALA A 231 -12.95 -6.86 -12.82
N THR A 232 -13.72 -6.37 -11.85
CA THR A 232 -13.28 -6.24 -10.45
C THR A 232 -12.94 -7.60 -9.84
N ALA A 233 -13.77 -8.63 -10.08
CA ALA A 233 -13.52 -9.99 -9.61
C ALA A 233 -12.27 -10.59 -10.27
N VAL A 234 -12.05 -10.36 -11.56
CA VAL A 234 -10.85 -10.79 -12.29
C VAL A 234 -9.61 -10.10 -11.73
N ILE A 235 -9.63 -8.78 -11.57
CA ILE A 235 -8.50 -8.03 -10.99
C ILE A 235 -8.20 -8.54 -9.57
N ALA A 236 -9.23 -8.75 -8.73
CA ALA A 236 -9.05 -9.31 -7.40
C ALA A 236 -8.44 -10.71 -7.43
N ALA A 237 -8.84 -11.56 -8.38
CA ALA A 237 -8.28 -12.90 -8.55
C ALA A 237 -6.82 -12.85 -9.05
N VAL A 238 -6.51 -11.97 -10.00
CA VAL A 238 -5.13 -11.75 -10.49
C VAL A 238 -4.24 -11.22 -9.37
N VAL A 239 -4.69 -10.23 -8.61
CA VAL A 239 -3.92 -9.71 -7.46
C VAL A 239 -3.73 -10.80 -6.40
N ALA A 240 -4.77 -11.60 -6.10
CA ALA A 240 -4.67 -12.68 -5.12
C ALA A 240 -3.69 -13.79 -5.56
N THR A 241 -3.70 -14.15 -6.85
CA THR A 241 -2.77 -15.14 -7.42
C THR A 241 -1.34 -14.61 -7.45
N THR A 242 -1.14 -13.39 -7.95
CA THR A 242 0.18 -12.71 -7.97
C THR A 242 0.75 -12.59 -6.55
N MET A 243 -0.04 -12.15 -5.57
CA MET A 243 0.40 -12.11 -4.17
C MET A 243 0.74 -13.50 -3.61
N TYR A 244 0.01 -14.53 -4.01
CA TYR A 244 0.30 -15.89 -3.57
C TYR A 244 1.61 -16.40 -4.16
N ASP A 245 1.79 -16.25 -5.48
CA ASP A 245 2.94 -16.78 -6.21
C ASP A 245 4.23 -16.00 -5.93
N ASP A 246 4.16 -14.67 -5.78
CA ASP A 246 5.36 -13.84 -5.62
C ASP A 246 5.76 -13.62 -4.14
N LEU A 247 4.80 -13.77 -3.21
CA LEU A 247 5.05 -13.43 -1.80
C LEU A 247 4.94 -14.63 -0.87
N ILE A 248 3.83 -15.37 -0.97
CA ILE A 248 3.52 -16.45 -0.03
C ILE A 248 4.31 -17.70 -0.37
N ARG A 249 4.31 -18.08 -1.65
CA ARG A 249 4.96 -19.30 -2.13
C ARG A 249 6.48 -19.28 -1.91
N PRO A 250 7.25 -18.23 -2.28
CA PRO A 250 8.70 -18.23 -2.10
C PRO A 250 9.09 -18.29 -0.62
N GLN A 251 8.37 -17.58 0.25
CA GLN A 251 8.60 -17.64 1.70
C GLN A 251 8.32 -19.02 2.29
N THR A 252 7.29 -19.70 1.77
CA THR A 252 6.94 -21.05 2.20
C THR A 252 8.00 -22.06 1.74
N ASP A 253 8.47 -21.91 0.49
CA ASP A 253 9.51 -22.76 -0.10
C ASP A 253 10.87 -22.54 0.58
N GLU A 254 11.26 -21.29 0.84
CA GLU A 254 12.47 -20.93 1.60
C GLU A 254 12.42 -21.49 3.02
N LEU A 255 11.29 -21.33 3.72
CA LEU A 255 11.14 -21.87 5.08
C LEU A 255 11.21 -23.41 5.08
N ALA A 256 10.62 -24.06 4.08
CA ALA A 256 10.72 -25.50 3.91
C ALA A 256 12.16 -25.95 3.64
N ALA A 257 12.89 -25.23 2.80
CA ALA A 257 14.31 -25.49 2.52
C ALA A 257 15.18 -25.31 3.77
N PHE A 258 14.98 -24.24 4.54
CA PHE A 258 15.67 -24.01 5.82
C PHE A 258 15.39 -25.13 6.83
N ARG A 259 14.13 -25.55 6.96
CA ARG A 259 13.77 -26.68 7.82
C ARG A 259 14.42 -27.98 7.37
N GLY A 260 14.50 -28.21 6.06
CA GLY A 260 15.22 -29.36 5.48
C GLY A 260 16.72 -29.34 5.83
N ALA A 261 17.39 -28.21 5.65
CA ALA A 261 18.80 -28.05 5.97
C ALA A 261 19.11 -28.24 7.47
N LEU A 262 18.23 -27.73 8.35
CA LEU A 262 18.36 -27.93 9.80
C LEU A 262 18.22 -29.41 10.17
N ARG A 263 17.24 -30.12 9.62
CA ARG A 263 17.07 -31.58 9.85
C ARG A 263 18.26 -32.40 9.35
N ALA A 264 18.92 -31.96 8.28
CA ALA A 264 20.10 -32.64 7.76
C ALA A 264 21.35 -32.40 8.63
N THR A 265 21.39 -31.29 9.38
CA THR A 265 22.55 -30.88 10.20
C THR A 265 22.43 -31.28 11.66
N TYR A 266 21.20 -31.36 12.18
CA TYR A 266 20.88 -31.64 13.57
C TYR A 266 19.82 -32.74 13.65
N ASP A 267 20.03 -33.73 14.52
CA ASP A 267 19.06 -34.82 14.78
C ASP A 267 17.79 -34.35 15.52
N ASP A 268 17.81 -33.13 16.07
CA ASP A 268 16.67 -32.52 16.76
C ASP A 268 15.63 -32.01 15.74
N ASP A 269 14.34 -32.13 16.07
CA ASP A 269 13.25 -31.57 15.26
C ASP A 269 13.42 -30.04 15.11
N PRO A 270 13.38 -29.46 13.89
CA PRO A 270 13.64 -28.05 13.63
C PRO A 270 12.79 -27.06 14.45
N ASP A 271 11.58 -27.44 14.85
CA ASP A 271 10.75 -26.60 15.73
C ASP A 271 11.34 -26.53 17.16
N THR A 272 12.04 -27.57 17.60
CA THR A 272 12.79 -27.61 18.87
C THR A 272 14.05 -26.75 18.80
N ILE A 273 14.74 -26.76 17.66
CA ILE A 273 15.93 -25.92 17.40
C ILE A 273 15.55 -24.43 17.36
N ALA A 274 14.43 -24.08 16.73
CA ALA A 274 13.92 -22.72 16.71
C ALA A 274 13.65 -22.16 18.11
N VAL A 275 13.13 -22.99 19.03
CA VAL A 275 12.93 -22.63 20.44
C VAL A 275 14.25 -22.46 21.19
N ARG A 276 15.28 -23.27 20.91
CA ARG A 276 16.62 -23.13 21.51
C ARG A 276 17.33 -21.87 21.05
N LEU A 277 17.33 -21.57 19.76
CA LEU A 277 17.92 -20.35 19.21
C LEU A 277 17.28 -19.08 19.78
N ARG A 278 15.98 -19.12 20.06
CA ARG A 278 15.25 -18.02 20.73
C ARG A 278 15.64 -17.80 22.19
N ARG A 279 16.23 -18.81 22.84
CA ARG A 279 16.64 -18.78 24.26
C ARG A 279 18.14 -18.54 24.45
N VAL A 280 18.93 -18.39 23.39
CA VAL A 280 20.34 -18.00 23.52
C VAL A 280 20.36 -16.60 24.15
N PRO A 281 20.89 -16.43 25.37
CA PRO A 281 20.91 -15.13 26.02
C PRO A 281 21.72 -14.16 25.18
N HIS A 282 21.21 -12.95 24.98
CA HIS A 282 21.90 -11.85 24.28
C HIS A 282 23.31 -11.53 24.84
N ALA A 283 23.68 -12.10 25.98
CA ALA A 283 25.01 -11.97 26.58
C ALA A 283 26.15 -12.51 25.71
N ILE A 284 25.92 -13.48 24.82
CA ILE A 284 27.00 -14.08 24.01
C ILE A 284 27.32 -13.27 22.73
N VAL A 285 26.38 -12.43 22.26
CA VAL A 285 26.58 -11.61 21.05
C VAL A 285 27.44 -10.35 21.34
N GLY A 286 27.67 -10.01 22.61
CA GLY A 286 28.43 -8.82 23.03
C GLY A 286 29.93 -9.02 23.32
N GLN A 287 30.46 -10.25 23.33
CA GLN A 287 31.85 -10.51 23.78
C GLN A 287 32.84 -10.99 22.71
N GLY A 288 32.48 -11.01 21.43
CA GLY A 288 33.27 -11.67 20.39
C GLY A 288 34.00 -10.80 19.35
N VAL A 289 34.00 -9.47 19.46
CA VAL A 289 34.75 -8.60 18.53
C VAL A 289 35.62 -7.60 19.30
N GLY A 290 36.42 -8.14 20.22
CA GLY A 290 37.56 -7.44 20.81
C GLY A 290 38.75 -7.49 19.85
N ALA A 291 39.29 -6.32 19.54
CA ALA A 291 40.44 -6.09 18.69
C ALA A 291 41.63 -7.01 19.01
N GLY A 292 42.06 -7.81 18.04
CA GLY A 292 43.21 -8.70 18.20
C GLY A 292 43.50 -9.56 16.98
N GLY A 293 43.26 -9.05 15.77
CA GLY A 293 43.68 -9.73 14.54
C GLY A 293 45.17 -9.45 14.26
N PRO A 294 46.03 -10.47 14.11
CA PRO A 294 47.45 -10.27 13.77
C PRO A 294 47.57 -9.64 12.38
N GLY A 295 48.45 -8.64 12.29
CA GLY A 295 48.64 -7.82 11.10
C GLY A 295 49.00 -8.61 9.83
N PRO A 296 48.81 -7.98 8.65
CA PRO A 296 49.08 -8.60 7.37
C PRO A 296 50.56 -8.96 7.28
N ARG A 297 50.86 -10.26 7.27
CA ARG A 297 52.17 -10.76 6.84
C ARG A 297 52.34 -10.40 5.36
N HIS A 298 53.31 -9.53 5.09
CA HIS A 298 53.88 -9.34 3.77
C HIS A 298 54.22 -10.70 3.15
N VAL A 299 53.43 -11.13 2.16
CA VAL A 299 53.79 -12.24 1.28
C VAL A 299 54.75 -11.65 0.25
N ALA A 300 56.03 -11.90 0.49
CA ALA A 300 57.10 -11.65 -0.45
C ALA A 300 56.95 -12.55 -1.70
N GLY A 301 56.97 -11.90 -2.87
CA GLY A 301 57.61 -12.36 -4.10
C GLY A 301 57.38 -13.80 -4.57
N ARG A 302 56.51 -13.96 -5.57
CA ARG A 302 56.78 -14.90 -6.68
C ARG A 302 56.52 -14.21 -8.01
N ARG A 303 57.61 -13.98 -8.74
CA ARG A 303 57.62 -13.52 -10.14
C ARG A 303 56.89 -14.53 -11.03
N PRO A 304 56.08 -14.10 -12.01
CA PRO A 304 55.63 -14.97 -13.08
C PRO A 304 56.82 -15.28 -14.00
N ARG A 305 57.12 -16.56 -14.17
CA ARG A 305 58.04 -17.05 -15.20
C ARG A 305 57.41 -16.80 -16.57
N SER A 306 58.12 -16.05 -17.41
CA SER A 306 57.92 -15.97 -18.84
C SER A 306 58.19 -17.32 -19.49
N GLY A 307 57.13 -18.01 -19.92
CA GLY A 307 57.22 -19.16 -20.83
C GLY A 307 56.90 -18.69 -22.24
N ARG A 308 57.94 -18.58 -23.05
CA ARG A 308 57.90 -18.61 -24.52
C ARG A 308 57.38 -19.98 -24.98
N ASP A 309 56.56 -19.97 -26.02
CA ASP A 309 56.45 -20.93 -27.14
C ASP A 309 55.22 -20.43 -27.94
N ALA A 310 55.27 -19.78 -29.10
CA ALA A 310 55.93 -20.10 -30.36
C ALA A 310 55.64 -21.55 -30.81
N ASP A 311 54.53 -21.79 -31.52
CA ASP A 311 54.64 -22.21 -32.93
C ASP A 311 53.34 -22.14 -33.76
N ARG A 312 53.57 -21.83 -35.04
CA ARG A 312 52.85 -21.92 -36.34
C ARG A 312 51.49 -22.66 -36.41
N SER A 313 50.41 -22.06 -36.98
CA SER A 313 49.97 -22.01 -38.42
C SER A 313 49.44 -23.33 -39.02
N PRO A 314 48.66 -23.39 -40.14
CA PRO A 314 47.84 -22.39 -40.86
C PRO A 314 46.43 -22.88 -41.35
N ARG A 315 45.63 -21.92 -41.84
CA ARG A 315 44.66 -21.96 -42.99
C ARG A 315 43.97 -23.28 -43.39
N SER A 316 42.64 -23.21 -43.58
CA SER A 316 42.03 -23.18 -44.93
C SER A 316 40.50 -23.01 -44.92
N ARG A 317 40.05 -22.04 -45.74
CA ARG A 317 38.79 -21.91 -46.50
C ARG A 317 37.45 -22.02 -45.80
#